data_AF-A0A0H3C0L3-F1
#
_entry.id   AF-A0A0H3C0L3-F1
#
_cell.length_a   1.000
_cell.length_b   1.000
_cell.length_c   1.000
_cell.angle_alpha   90.00
_cell.angle_beta   90.00
_cell.angle_gamma   90.00
#
_symmetry.space_group_name_H-M   'P 1'
#
loop_
_entity.id
_entity.type
_entity.pdbx_description
1 polymer ?
#
loop_
_entity_poly.entity_id
_entity_poly.type
_entity_poly.pdbx_seq_one_letter_code
_entity_poly.pdbx_strand_id
1 'polypeptide(L)'
;MNISKFNEFENVLFHICLDVDFVLENEFGNSYDIHPNRPFRGKAANGLLDGLFSVTTTFTSGYGSRFGRGYLIIIEILTLNFVDDEFWDKINKRGIEIFREGLKNKFPSKNLDIVLDGNVYKIIGPFF
;
A
#
# COMPACT_ATOMS: atom_id res chain seq x y z
N MET A 1 15.79 -3.02 -20.90
CA MET A 1 14.64 -2.94 -19.97
C MET A 1 13.64 -1.98 -20.59
N ASN A 2 12.42 -2.42 -20.92
CA ASN A 2 11.45 -1.55 -21.59
C ASN A 2 10.78 -0.65 -20.53
N ILE A 3 11.23 0.59 -20.44
CA ILE A 3 10.78 1.59 -19.45
C ILE A 3 9.24 1.72 -19.46
N SER A 4 8.59 1.55 -20.61
CA SER A 4 7.12 1.61 -20.74
C SER A 4 6.42 0.56 -19.87
N LYS A 5 6.85 -0.70 -19.93
CA LYS A 5 6.24 -1.80 -19.16
C LYS A 5 6.39 -1.62 -17.66
N PHE A 6 7.51 -1.01 -17.24
CA PHE A 6 7.76 -0.67 -15.84
C PHE A 6 6.78 0.40 -15.35
N ASN A 7 6.69 1.51 -16.10
CA ASN A 7 5.77 2.60 -15.77
C ASN A 7 4.31 2.15 -15.78
N GLU A 8 3.91 1.32 -16.73
CA GLU A 8 2.55 0.75 -16.79
C GLU A 8 2.24 -0.08 -15.54
N PHE A 9 3.19 -0.92 -15.11
CA PHE A 9 3.04 -1.73 -13.91
C PHE A 9 2.94 -0.87 -12.65
N GLU A 10 3.83 0.11 -12.49
CA GLU A 10 3.80 1.03 -11.34
C GLU A 10 2.56 1.90 -11.32
N ASN A 11 2.06 2.34 -12.48
CA ASN A 11 0.82 3.10 -12.55
C ASN A 11 -0.39 2.26 -12.08
N VAL A 12 -0.42 0.96 -12.41
CA VAL A 12 -1.45 0.06 -11.89
C VAL A 12 -1.32 -0.10 -10.37
N LEU A 13 -0.10 -0.28 -9.85
CA LEU A 13 0.12 -0.36 -8.39
C LEU A 13 -0.31 0.93 -7.68
N PHE A 14 -0.02 2.09 -8.26
CA PHE A 14 -0.46 3.40 -7.75
C PHE A 14 -1.98 3.48 -7.63
N HIS A 15 -2.72 3.00 -8.63
CA HIS A 15 -4.18 2.96 -8.54
C HIS A 15 -4.69 1.99 -7.48
N ILE A 16 -4.06 0.83 -7.31
CA ILE A 16 -4.41 -0.09 -6.21
C ILE A 16 -4.13 0.60 -4.86
N CYS A 17 -3.04 1.34 -4.72
CA CYS A 17 -2.76 2.10 -3.50
C CYS A 17 -3.86 3.12 -3.20
N LEU A 18 -4.32 3.88 -4.21
CA LEU A 18 -5.44 4.81 -4.06
C LEU A 18 -6.73 4.12 -3.63
N ASP A 19 -7.02 2.94 -4.18
CA ASP A 19 -8.21 2.17 -3.82
C ASP A 19 -8.14 1.69 -2.35
N VAL A 20 -6.98 1.18 -1.92
CA VAL A 20 -6.76 0.74 -0.53
C VAL A 20 -6.88 1.93 0.43
N ASP A 21 -6.20 3.03 0.13
CA ASP A 21 -6.23 4.28 0.90
C ASP A 21 -7.67 4.77 1.07
N PHE A 22 -8.44 4.85 -0.02
CA PHE A 22 -9.83 5.27 -0.01
C PHE A 22 -10.71 4.42 0.92
N VAL A 23 -10.51 3.09 0.92
CA VAL A 23 -11.28 2.18 1.77
C VAL A 23 -10.87 2.33 3.24
N LEU A 24 -9.57 2.38 3.54
CA LEU A 24 -9.09 2.57 4.92
C LEU A 24 -9.58 3.91 5.49
N GLU A 25 -9.53 4.98 4.69
CA GLU A 25 -10.09 6.28 5.06
C GLU A 25 -11.60 6.23 5.35
N ASN A 26 -12.37 5.51 4.54
CA ASN A 26 -13.81 5.36 4.76
C ASN A 26 -14.12 4.57 6.03
N GLU A 27 -13.40 3.49 6.28
CA GLU A 27 -13.67 2.58 7.39
C GLU A 27 -13.10 3.12 8.72
N PHE A 28 -11.96 3.83 8.68
CA PHE A 28 -11.15 4.13 9.87
C PHE A 28 -10.59 5.56 9.92
N GLY A 29 -10.87 6.43 8.95
CA GLY A 29 -10.24 7.76 8.84
C GLY A 29 -10.52 8.71 10.02
N ASN A 30 -11.49 8.39 10.87
CA ASN A 30 -11.83 9.15 12.08
C ASN A 30 -11.40 8.45 13.38
N SER A 31 -10.59 7.39 13.30
CA SER A 31 -10.14 6.64 14.49
C SER A 31 -9.08 7.38 15.31
N TYR A 32 -8.34 8.29 14.69
CA TYR A 32 -7.32 9.12 15.33
C TYR A 32 -7.34 10.54 14.76
N ASP A 33 -6.73 11.48 15.48
CA ASP A 33 -6.48 12.81 14.95
C ASP A 33 -5.40 12.72 13.86
N ILE A 34 -5.65 13.37 12.73
CA ILE A 34 -4.65 13.46 11.67
C ILE A 34 -3.48 14.34 12.14
N HIS A 35 -2.29 14.05 11.62
CA HIS A 35 -1.10 14.84 11.91
C HIS A 35 -1.35 16.33 11.54
N PRO A 36 -0.95 17.32 12.37
CA PRO A 36 -1.30 18.72 12.15
C PRO A 36 -0.88 19.31 10.78
N ASN A 37 0.24 18.83 10.24
CA ASN A 37 0.74 19.23 8.91
C ASN A 37 0.12 18.46 7.74
N ARG A 38 -0.79 17.52 8.00
CA ARG A 38 -1.45 16.70 6.99
C ARG A 38 -2.77 17.37 6.58
N PRO A 39 -3.03 17.58 5.28
CA PRO A 39 -4.33 18.08 4.85
C PRO A 39 -5.45 17.11 5.20
N PHE A 40 -6.64 17.63 5.52
CA PHE A 40 -7.84 16.83 5.63
C PHE A 40 -8.18 16.14 4.31
N ARG A 41 -8.85 14.99 4.39
CA ARG A 41 -9.23 14.20 3.22
C ARG A 41 -9.92 15.04 2.13
N GLY A 42 -9.50 14.86 0.89
CA GLY A 42 -9.99 15.59 -0.29
C GLY A 42 -9.45 17.02 -0.42
N LYS A 43 -8.38 17.38 0.30
CA LYS A 43 -7.73 18.70 0.21
C LYS A 43 -6.40 18.68 -0.52
N ALA A 44 -5.85 17.51 -0.84
CA ALA A 44 -4.64 17.37 -1.64
C ALA A 44 -4.95 16.99 -3.09
N ALA A 45 -3.89 16.88 -3.90
CA ALA A 45 -4.01 16.49 -5.31
C ALA A 45 -4.47 15.03 -5.51
N ASN A 46 -4.27 14.17 -4.50
CA ASN A 46 -4.77 12.80 -4.46
C ASN A 46 -4.85 12.29 -3.01
N GLY A 47 -5.56 11.17 -2.81
CA GLY A 47 -5.82 10.58 -1.48
C GLY A 47 -4.55 10.20 -0.70
N LEU A 48 -3.50 9.74 -1.39
CA LEU A 48 -2.24 9.38 -0.73
C LEU A 48 -1.55 10.59 -0.06
N LEU A 49 -1.99 11.81 -0.38
CA LEU A 49 -1.44 13.08 0.11
C LEU A 49 -2.35 13.81 1.13
N ASP A 50 -3.51 13.26 1.46
CA ASP A 50 -4.38 13.78 2.53
C ASP A 50 -4.94 12.66 3.43
N GLY A 51 -5.77 13.01 4.41
CA GLY A 51 -6.38 12.01 5.30
C GLY A 51 -5.43 11.45 6.37
N LEU A 52 -5.94 10.47 7.10
CA LEU A 52 -5.25 9.74 8.17
C LEU A 52 -4.28 8.69 7.64
N PHE A 53 -4.50 8.12 6.47
CA PHE A 53 -3.70 7.04 5.90
C PHE A 53 -2.85 7.52 4.72
N SER A 54 -1.82 6.74 4.41
CA SER A 54 -1.13 6.80 3.13
C SER A 54 -0.70 5.39 2.77
N VAL A 55 -0.99 4.99 1.54
CA VAL A 55 -0.63 3.67 1.01
C VAL A 55 0.27 3.86 -0.19
N THR A 56 1.43 3.21 -0.19
CA THR A 56 2.37 3.30 -1.31
C THR A 56 3.03 1.96 -1.60
N THR A 57 3.71 1.87 -2.74
CA THR A 57 4.61 0.76 -3.04
C THR A 57 6.00 1.26 -3.39
N THR A 58 7.02 0.48 -3.06
CA THR A 58 8.41 0.81 -3.42
C THR A 58 9.17 -0.43 -3.90
N PHE A 59 9.90 -0.30 -5.00
CA PHE A 59 10.72 -1.39 -5.52
C PHE A 59 11.93 -1.65 -4.60
N THR A 60 12.22 -2.91 -4.35
CA THR A 60 13.43 -3.35 -3.63
C THR A 60 14.18 -4.41 -4.42
N SER A 61 15.52 -4.30 -4.44
CA SER A 61 16.41 -5.33 -4.99
C SER A 61 16.47 -6.58 -4.10
N GLY A 62 16.04 -6.48 -2.83
CA GLY A 62 15.85 -7.63 -1.95
C GLY A 62 17.13 -8.26 -1.39
N TYR A 63 18.20 -7.50 -1.14
CA TYR A 63 19.48 -8.03 -0.65
C TYR A 63 19.43 -8.77 0.71
N GLY A 64 18.34 -8.63 1.48
CA GLY A 64 18.08 -9.42 2.70
C GLY A 64 16.75 -10.20 2.67
N SER A 65 16.15 -10.31 1.48
CA SER A 65 14.82 -10.89 1.26
C SER A 65 14.89 -12.42 1.17
N ARG A 66 13.93 -13.12 1.78
CA ARG A 66 13.76 -14.57 1.52
C ARG A 66 13.26 -14.85 0.10
N PHE A 67 12.64 -13.86 -0.53
CA PHE A 67 11.98 -13.98 -1.84
C PHE A 67 12.69 -13.18 -2.95
N GLY A 68 13.84 -12.59 -2.67
CA GLY A 68 14.55 -11.69 -3.58
C GLY A 68 13.83 -10.36 -3.83
N ARG A 69 13.98 -9.83 -5.05
CA ARG A 69 13.42 -8.54 -5.47
C ARG A 69 11.89 -8.53 -5.45
N GLY A 70 11.30 -7.36 -5.25
CA GLY A 70 9.85 -7.19 -5.26
C GLY A 70 9.43 -5.75 -5.03
N TYR A 71 8.15 -5.56 -4.78
CA TYR A 71 7.60 -4.28 -4.33
C TYR A 71 7.14 -4.41 -2.89
N LEU A 72 7.65 -3.56 -2.00
CA LEU A 72 7.13 -3.47 -0.63
C LEU A 72 5.82 -2.70 -0.66
N ILE A 73 4.84 -3.16 0.12
CA ILE A 73 3.60 -2.42 0.37
C ILE A 73 3.80 -1.68 1.69
N ILE A 74 3.62 -0.36 1.65
CA ILE A 74 3.78 0.51 2.81
C ILE A 74 2.41 1.12 3.11
N ILE A 75 1.91 0.87 4.31
CA ILE A 75 0.70 1.49 4.84
C ILE A 75 1.12 2.30 6.06
N GLU A 76 0.78 3.58 6.09
CA GLU A 76 1.14 4.50 7.18
C GLU A 76 -0.14 5.08 7.81
N ILE A 77 -0.08 5.36 9.11
CA ILE A 77 -1.11 6.09 9.86
C ILE A 77 -0.49 7.41 10.29
N LEU A 78 -0.94 8.50 9.67
CA LEU A 78 -0.37 9.83 9.76
C LEU A 78 -0.99 10.56 10.95
N THR A 79 -0.56 10.17 12.15
CA THR A 79 -1.04 10.71 13.42
C THR A 79 0.12 10.94 14.40
N LEU A 80 -0.10 11.81 15.39
CA LEU A 80 0.79 11.95 16.56
C LEU A 80 0.30 11.11 17.75
N ASN A 81 -0.90 10.55 17.66
CA ASN A 81 -1.44 9.66 18.68
C ASN A 81 -0.62 8.36 18.72
N PHE A 82 -0.52 7.76 19.91
CA PHE A 82 -0.01 6.41 20.02
C PHE A 82 -1.02 5.44 19.39
N VAL A 83 -0.58 4.68 18.39
CA VAL A 83 -1.37 3.62 17.77
C VAL A 83 -0.98 2.30 18.41
N ASP A 84 -1.96 1.59 18.97
CA ASP A 84 -1.72 0.27 19.54
C ASP A 84 -1.56 -0.81 18.45
N ASP A 85 -0.90 -1.91 18.84
CA ASP A 85 -0.57 -3.01 17.92
C ASP A 85 -1.83 -3.68 17.36
N GLU A 86 -2.93 -3.75 18.13
CA GLU A 86 -4.18 -4.38 17.70
C GLU A 86 -4.81 -3.60 16.53
N PHE A 87 -4.85 -2.27 16.65
CA PHE A 87 -5.33 -1.41 15.59
C PHE A 87 -4.39 -1.45 14.37
N TRP A 88 -3.07 -1.40 14.60
CA TRP A 88 -2.10 -1.51 13.51
C TRP A 88 -2.25 -2.81 12.71
N ASP A 89 -2.39 -3.95 13.39
CA ASP A 89 -2.60 -5.27 12.77
C ASP A 89 -3.92 -5.32 12.00
N LYS A 90 -4.98 -4.73 12.55
CA LYS A 90 -6.28 -4.62 11.88
C LYS A 90 -6.18 -3.83 10.57
N ILE A 91 -5.52 -2.68 10.58
CA ILE A 91 -5.31 -1.84 9.38
C ILE A 91 -4.48 -2.59 8.34
N ASN A 92 -3.35 -3.19 8.75
CA ASN A 92 -2.50 -3.93 7.83
C ASN A 92 -3.24 -5.12 7.20
N LYS A 93 -3.95 -5.91 8.01
CA LYS A 93 -4.72 -7.06 7.50
C LYS A 93 -5.76 -6.63 6.49
N ARG A 94 -6.51 -5.56 6.78
CA ARG A 94 -7.54 -5.03 5.88
C ARG A 94 -6.93 -4.45 4.60
N GLY A 95 -5.88 -3.65 4.72
CA GLY A 95 -5.19 -3.06 3.58
C GLY A 95 -4.63 -4.13 2.63
N ILE A 96 -3.99 -5.17 3.18
CA ILE A 96 -3.42 -6.28 2.39
C ILE A 96 -4.50 -7.15 1.74
N GLU A 97 -5.65 -7.35 2.40
CA GLU A 97 -6.80 -8.02 1.78
C GLU A 97 -7.23 -7.31 0.49
N ILE A 98 -7.49 -5.99 0.58
CA ILE A 98 -7.91 -5.17 -0.56
C ILE A 98 -6.82 -5.12 -1.63
N PHE A 99 -5.55 -5.00 -1.22
CA PHE A 99 -4.43 -4.99 -2.15
C PHE A 99 -4.34 -6.30 -2.94
N ARG A 100 -4.53 -7.45 -2.27
CA ARG A 100 -4.56 -8.78 -2.93
C ARG A 100 -5.68 -8.87 -3.95
N GLU A 101 -6.87 -8.37 -3.62
CA GLU A 101 -8.00 -8.32 -4.56
C GLU A 101 -7.68 -7.43 -5.76
N GLY A 102 -7.13 -6.24 -5.51
CA GLY A 102 -6.69 -5.30 -6.54
C GLY A 102 -5.68 -5.92 -7.50
N LEU A 103 -4.66 -6.62 -6.97
CA LEU A 103 -3.67 -7.32 -7.79
C LEU A 103 -4.29 -8.40 -8.65
N LYS A 104 -5.15 -9.27 -8.08
CA LYS A 104 -5.82 -10.34 -8.84
C LYS A 104 -6.71 -9.78 -9.95
N ASN A 105 -7.43 -8.69 -9.67
CA ASN A 105 -8.35 -8.07 -10.62
C ASN A 105 -7.59 -7.37 -11.78
N LYS A 106 -6.48 -6.69 -11.47
CA LYS A 106 -5.69 -5.97 -12.49
C LYS A 106 -4.73 -6.88 -13.25
N PHE A 107 -4.30 -7.99 -12.65
CA PHE A 107 -3.35 -8.94 -13.24
C PHE A 107 -3.81 -10.40 -13.14
N PRO A 108 -4.99 -10.76 -13.70
CA PRO A 108 -5.58 -12.09 -13.52
C PRO A 108 -4.72 -13.23 -14.08
N SER A 109 -3.91 -12.94 -15.11
CA SER A 109 -3.05 -13.93 -15.77
C SER A 109 -1.61 -13.90 -15.29
N LYS A 110 -1.23 -13.00 -14.38
CA LYS A 110 0.14 -12.96 -13.83
C LYS A 110 0.20 -13.74 -12.52
N ASN A 111 1.29 -14.46 -12.33
CA ASN A 111 1.59 -15.15 -11.08
C ASN A 111 2.20 -14.18 -10.05
N LEU A 112 1.42 -13.17 -9.63
CA LEU A 112 1.79 -12.23 -8.58
C LEU A 112 1.18 -12.68 -7.25
N ASP A 113 1.94 -12.53 -6.16
CA ASP A 113 1.47 -12.85 -4.82
C ASP A 113 1.96 -11.81 -3.80
N ILE A 114 1.28 -11.70 -2.66
CA ILE A 114 1.69 -10.88 -1.51
C ILE A 114 2.08 -11.80 -0.37
N VAL A 115 3.36 -11.75 -0.01
CA VAL A 115 3.96 -12.49 1.10
C VAL A 115 4.35 -11.56 2.24
N LEU A 116 4.43 -12.11 3.45
CA LEU A 116 5.10 -11.47 4.58
C LEU A 116 6.58 -11.89 4.55
N ASP A 117 7.49 -10.94 4.38
CA ASP A 117 8.93 -11.17 4.32
C ASP A 117 9.64 -10.38 5.41
N GLY A 118 9.91 -11.03 6.53
CA GLY A 118 10.29 -10.35 7.77
C GLY A 118 9.09 -9.64 8.37
N ASN A 119 9.19 -8.33 8.56
CA ASN A 119 8.14 -7.46 9.10
C ASN A 119 7.45 -6.60 8.03
N VAL A 120 7.67 -6.89 6.75
CA VAL A 120 7.08 -6.13 5.63
C VAL A 120 6.28 -7.01 4.69
N TYR A 121 5.20 -6.46 4.15
CA TYR A 121 4.46 -7.10 3.06
C TYR A 121 5.14 -6.81 1.73
N LYS A 122 5.28 -7.84 0.91
CA LYS A 122 5.99 -7.78 -0.36
C LYS A 122 5.20 -8.45 -1.47
N ILE A 123 5.03 -7.72 -2.57
CA ILE A 123 4.57 -8.26 -3.85
C ILE A 123 5.75 -8.95 -4.51
N ILE A 124 5.56 -10.23 -4.87
CA ILE A 124 6.54 -11.06 -5.56
C ILE A 124 5.96 -11.58 -6.86
N GLY A 125 6.82 -11.92 -7.82
CA GLY A 125 6.43 -12.57 -9.07
C GLY A 125 7.12 -12.00 -10.31
N PRO A 126 6.69 -12.42 -11.51
CA PRO A 126 7.23 -11.95 -12.77
C PRO A 126 6.59 -10.61 -13.16
N PHE A 127 7.27 -9.51 -12.79
CA PHE A 127 6.79 -8.15 -13.09
C PHE A 127 6.83 -7.82 -14.58
N PHE A 128 7.78 -8.39 -15.34
CA PHE A 128 8.03 -8.11 -16.77
C PHE A 128 8.10 -9.37 -17.63
#